data_AF-A8S010-F1
#
_entry.id   AF-A8S010-F1
#
_cell.length_a   1.000
_cell.length_b   1.000
_cell.length_c   1.000
_cell.angle_alpha   90.00
_cell.angle_beta   90.00
_cell.angle_gamma   90.00
#
_symmetry.space_group_name_H-M   'P 1'
#
loop_
_entity.id
_entity.type
_entity.pdbx_description
1 polymer ?
#
loop_
_entity_poly.entity_id
_entity_poly.type
_entity_poly.pdbx_seq_one_letter_code
_entity_poly.pdbx_strand_id
1 'polypeptide(L)' 'MTGYLSSPVSKGQPAEYIYNGNRIRTSTVLQILKASDEFITFETLNSIYTISYLKVSAENRVLCA' A
#
# COMPACT_ATOMS: atom_id res chain seq x y z
N MET A 1 6.61 -8.39 -9.27
CA MET A 1 5.36 -7.91 -8.69
C MET A 1 5.52 -6.46 -8.29
N THR A 2 4.78 -5.59 -8.96
CA THR A 2 4.72 -4.14 -8.66
C THR A 2 3.39 -3.86 -8.00
N GLY A 3 3.41 -3.12 -6.90
CA GLY A 3 2.20 -2.66 -6.24
C GLY A 3 2.39 -1.23 -5.76
N TYR A 4 1.41 -0.38 -6.01
CA TYR A 4 1.47 1.03 -5.66
C TYR A 4 0.10 1.58 -5.29
N LEU A 5 0.09 2.59 -4.44
CA LEU A 5 -1.13 3.24 -3.99
C LEU A 5 -1.81 3.94 -5.17
N SER A 6 -3.12 3.71 -5.36
CA SER A 6 -3.87 4.33 -6.47
C SER A 6 -4.56 5.63 -6.08
N SER A 7 -4.76 5.89 -4.78
CA SER A 7 -5.45 7.08 -4.26
C SER A 7 -5.04 7.36 -2.80
N PRO A 8 -5.16 8.60 -2.31
CA PRO A 8 -4.82 8.94 -0.92
C PRO A 8 -5.55 8.06 0.10
N VAL A 9 -4.83 7.59 1.12
CA VAL A 9 -5.43 6.82 2.22
C VAL A 9 -6.03 7.78 3.24
N SER A 10 -7.29 7.55 3.60
CA SER A 10 -8.00 8.34 4.62
C SER A 10 -8.62 7.42 5.66
N LYS A 11 -8.50 7.79 6.94
CA LYS A 11 -9.16 7.08 8.04
C LYS A 11 -10.68 7.10 7.83
N GLY A 12 -11.33 5.97 8.11
CA GLY A 12 -12.78 5.81 7.97
C GLY A 12 -13.23 5.48 6.55
N GLN A 13 -12.31 5.40 5.58
CA GLN A 13 -12.60 4.97 4.21
C GLN A 13 -11.76 3.75 3.82
N PRO A 14 -12.23 2.90 2.89
CA PRO A 14 -11.39 1.89 2.25
C PRO A 14 -10.22 2.52 1.50
N ALA A 15 -9.04 1.91 1.60
CA ALA A 15 -7.91 2.25 0.74
C ALA A 15 -7.98 1.46 -0.58
N GLU A 16 -7.37 2.01 -1.62
CA GLU A 16 -7.24 1.34 -2.91
C GLU A 16 -5.79 1.37 -3.39
N TYR A 17 -5.34 0.24 -3.90
CA TYR A 17 -3.99 0.08 -4.43
C TYR A 17 -4.00 -0.84 -5.64
N ILE A 18 -3.02 -0.68 -6.51
CA ILE A 18 -2.78 -1.60 -7.61
C ILE A 18 -1.83 -2.68 -7.12
N TYR A 19 -2.15 -3.93 -7.42
CA TYR A 19 -1.27 -5.07 -7.21
C TYR A 19 -1.32 -5.97 -8.43
N ASN A 20 -0.16 -6.15 -9.08
CA ASN A 20 -0.07 -6.97 -10.29
C ASN A 20 -1.04 -6.53 -11.41
N GLY A 21 -1.26 -5.22 -11.55
CA GLY A 21 -2.18 -4.63 -12.53
C GLY A 21 -3.65 -4.65 -12.12
N ASN A 22 -4.01 -5.34 -11.03
CA ASN A 22 -5.37 -5.36 -10.52
C ASN A 22 -5.58 -4.28 -9.46
N ARG A 23 -6.73 -3.60 -9.51
CA ARG A 23 -7.14 -2.66 -8.46
C ARG A 23 -7.74 -3.45 -7.30
N ILE A 24 -7.12 -3.33 -6.14
CA ILE A 24 -7.57 -3.95 -4.90
C ILE A 24 -8.14 -2.86 -3.99
N ARG A 25 -9.28 -3.15 -3.38
CA ARG A 25 -9.92 -2.32 -2.37
C ARG A 25 -9.84 -3.02 -1.02
N THR A 26 -9.35 -2.32 0.00
CA THR A 26 -9.24 -2.87 1.36
C THR A 26 -10.56 -2.76 2.11
N SER A 27 -10.61 -3.30 3.33
CA SER A 27 -11.60 -2.88 4.33
C SER A 27 -11.33 -1.44 4.80
N THR A 28 -12.26 -0.88 5.58
CA THR A 28 -12.14 0.47 6.15
C THR A 28 -10.83 0.64 6.93
N VAL A 29 -10.11 1.71 6.62
CA VAL A 29 -8.89 2.11 7.33
C VAL A 29 -9.25 2.62 8.72
N LEU A 30 -8.71 1.98 9.75
CA LEU A 30 -8.92 2.35 11.15
C LEU A 30 -7.95 3.44 11.59
N GLN A 31 -6.68 3.34 11.18
CA GLN A 31 -5.65 4.33 11.49
C GLN A 31 -4.47 4.25 10.51
N ILE A 32 -3.82 5.40 10.33
CA ILE A 32 -2.54 5.49 9.64
C ILE A 32 -1.46 5.32 10.71
N LEU A 33 -0.61 4.31 10.54
CA LEU A 33 0.46 4.00 11.49
C LEU A 33 1.74 4.74 11.15
N LYS A 34 2.05 4.88 9.85
CA LYS A 34 3.24 5.57 9.36
C LYS A 34 3.00 6.10 7.96
N ALA A 35 3.46 7.31 7.68
CA ALA A 35 3.58 7.85 6.34
C ALA A 35 5.00 8.40 6.16
N SER A 36 5.64 8.04 5.06
CA SER A 36 6.90 8.63 4.59
C SER A 36 6.70 9.23 3.20
N ASP A 37 7.78 9.64 2.55
CA ASP A 37 7.75 10.08 1.15
C ASP A 37 7.67 8.91 0.15
N GLU A 38 7.91 7.68 0.60
CA GLU A 38 8.03 6.50 -0.27
C GLU A 38 6.89 5.49 -0.08
N PHE A 39 6.33 5.42 1.13
CA PHE A 39 5.30 4.45 1.48
C PHE A 39 4.37 4.95 2.57
N ILE A 40 3.26 4.23 2.72
CA ILE A 40 2.32 4.37 3.82
C ILE A 40 2.09 3.01 4.47
N THR A 41 1.98 3.01 5.80
CA THR A 41 1.53 1.88 6.59
C THR A 41 0.24 2.25 7.30
N PHE A 42 -0.80 1.44 7.14
CA PHE A 42 -2.10 1.68 7.74
C PHE A 42 -2.75 0.37 8.19
N GLU A 43 -3.60 0.48 9.20
CA GLU A 43 -4.35 -0.63 9.76
C GLU A 43 -5.80 -0.58 9.28
N THR A 44 -6.34 -1.74 8.97
CA THR A 44 -7.76 -1.99 8.71
C THR A 44 -8.30 -2.97 9.75
N LEU A 45 -9.61 -3.24 9.73
CA LEU A 45 -10.26 -4.20 10.64
C LEU A 45 -9.54 -5.54 10.80
N ASN A 46 -8.93 -6.06 9.73
CA ASN A 46 -8.40 -7.43 9.72
C ASN A 46 -6.92 -7.53 9.34
N SER A 47 -6.27 -6.42 8.96
CA SER A 47 -4.94 -6.46 8.35
C SER A 47 -4.22 -5.12 8.44
N ILE A 48 -2.90 -5.19 8.52
CA ILE A 48 -2.00 -4.04 8.38
C ILE A 48 -1.37 -4.10 6.99
N TYR A 49 -1.42 -2.98 6.27
CA TYR A 49 -0.86 -2.85 4.94
C TYR A 49 0.32 -1.89 4.95
N THR A 50 1.37 -2.22 4.20
CA THR A 50 2.45 -1.30 3.84
C THR A 50 2.53 -1.22 2.33
N ILE A 51 2.22 -0.05 1.77
CA ILE A 51 2.09 0.16 0.33
C ILE A 51 3.01 1.30 -0.10
N SER A 52 3.81 1.09 -1.15
CA SER A 52 4.63 2.14 -1.74
C SER A 52 3.78 3.08 -2.60
N TYR A 53 4.17 4.35 -2.71
CA TYR A 53 3.59 5.25 -3.72
C TYR A 53 4.20 5.04 -5.10
N LEU A 54 5.42 4.52 -5.15
CA LEU A 54 6.14 4.28 -6.39
C LEU A 54 5.73 2.95 -7.00
N LYS A 55 5.59 2.92 -8.32
CA LYS A 55 5.45 1.67 -9.07
C LYS A 55 6.78 0.93 -9.06
N VAL A 56 7.03 0.14 -8.01
CA VAL A 56 8.28 -0.62 -7.88
C VAL A 56 8.26 -1.80 -8.85
N SER A 57 9.05 -1.77 -9.93
CA SER A 57 9.29 -2.96 -10.77
C SER A 57 9.81 -4.12 -9.90
N ALA A 58 9.37 -5.34 -10.19
CA ALA A 58 9.83 -6.56 -9.50
C ALA A 58 11.36 -6.72 -9.49
N GLU A 59 12.00 -6.05 -10.44
CA GLU A 59 13.35 -6.28 -10.90
C GLU A 59 14.40 -5.68 -9.96
N ASN A 60 14.00 -4.86 -8.97
CA ASN A 60 14.92 -4.16 -8.07
C ASN A 60 14.96 -4.68 -6.62
N ARG A 61 14.45 -5.89 -6.33
CA ARG A 61 14.57 -6.50 -5.00
C ARG A 61 15.47 -7.74 -4.93
N VAL A 62 16.57 -7.75 -5.70
CA VAL A 62 17.71 -8.63 -5.41
C VAL A 62 18.82 -7.80 -4.76
N LEU A 63 18.65 -7.54 -3.47
CA LEU A 63 19.73 -7.33 -2.51
C LEU A 63 19.18 -8.03 -1.25
N CYS A 64 19.71 -9.17 -0.78
CA CYS A 64 21.11 -9.38 -0.45
C CYS A 64 21.59 -10.81 -0.79
N ALA A 65 22.88 -10.91 -1.10
CA ALA A 65 23.71 -12.11 -0.92
C ALA A 65 24.26 -12.15 0.51
#